data_AF-A0A661RJ12-F1
#
_entry.id   AF-A0A661RJ12-F1
#
_cell.length_a   1.000
_cell.length_b   1.000
_cell.length_c   1.000
_cell.angle_alpha   90.00
_cell.angle_beta   90.00
_cell.angle_gamma   90.00
#
_symmetry.space_group_name_H-M   'P 1'
#
loop_
_entity.id
_entity.type
_entity.pdbx_description
1 polymer ?
#
loop_
_entity_poly.entity_id
_entity_poly.type
_entity_poly.pdbx_seq_one_letter_code
_entity_poly.pdbx_strand_id
1 'polypeptide(L)'
;MEEYLTVALVHLNVRYKHVVENRRTLLQLNKEAAQKGADIILNTELALSGYSFRSREEVSPYVETVTGESICALSKIAASFGKYIVIGFAEKDERTRIYYNTAAVLDPDGNMVCRYRKINAEARWACPGPARQNNTFNTPWGRAGILICSDTYHGLIPRSTALRGARLVLVPANWPSGGIDPRQLWRTRAMENGIYLIACNRGGIDREMKFEHAWSCAFSPDGTALMADCSASSRIHYVKFALVKGKLPDQSRKQMIEARNPHRYSPIYLDLRFAYDFTDYYGMPKPGKISVTCVASDQMDLFSPEYLQNRIVKEKKANDSFFVFPIGMKLSDSSRLKEIIGQAAIRNGIAICAGKQTENGQTTLLLATPGGDFHEYRDIAGSCNPDLMDIGPARVGICPVEELLHPEIAVAYSKLGCDLLLVPGGHIEETTRLVIGARSVEQVGVAVAGNNRAFICEPPEGHECWREESAVGHGSCTMVLDTGRTRKKRFQDRVNFELLLENNLKTG
;
A
#
# COMPACT_ATOMS: atom_id res chain seq x y z
N MET A 1 12.00 -32.21 13.11
CA MET A 1 10.61 -31.98 12.66
C MET A 1 10.52 -30.53 12.22
N GLU A 2 9.83 -30.23 11.13
CA GLU A 2 9.53 -28.86 10.76
C GLU A 2 8.56 -28.26 11.79
N GLU A 3 8.95 -27.12 12.36
CA GLU A 3 8.12 -26.37 13.30
C GLU A 3 7.24 -25.39 12.52
N TYR A 4 5.96 -25.31 12.90
CA TYR A 4 4.99 -24.44 12.25
C TYR A 4 4.29 -23.54 13.26
N LEU A 5 4.05 -22.29 12.87
CA LEU A 5 3.05 -21.42 13.49
C LEU A 5 1.71 -21.66 12.80
N THR A 6 0.65 -21.99 13.56
CA THR A 6 -0.70 -22.14 13.02
C THR A 6 -1.56 -20.93 13.37
N VAL A 7 -2.08 -20.24 12.36
CA VAL A 7 -3.01 -19.12 12.53
C VAL A 7 -4.40 -19.54 12.06
N ALA A 8 -5.41 -19.38 12.93
CA ALA A 8 -6.81 -19.56 12.58
C ALA A 8 -7.46 -18.21 12.29
N LEU A 9 -8.17 -18.10 11.17
CA LEU A 9 -8.98 -16.94 10.82
C LEU A 9 -10.45 -17.30 11.02
N VAL A 10 -11.09 -16.67 12.00
CA VAL A 10 -12.53 -16.82 12.27
C VAL A 10 -13.29 -15.88 11.35
N HIS A 11 -13.55 -16.34 10.12
CA HIS A 11 -14.34 -15.64 9.12
C HIS A 11 -15.81 -15.71 9.54
N LEU A 12 -16.25 -14.74 10.34
CA LEU A 12 -17.55 -14.75 11.00
C LEU A 12 -18.63 -14.15 10.09
N ASN A 13 -19.80 -14.78 9.99
CA ASN A 13 -20.99 -14.11 9.49
C ASN A 13 -21.57 -13.23 10.62
N VAL A 14 -21.15 -11.97 10.65
CA VAL A 14 -21.56 -11.02 11.70
C VAL A 14 -22.98 -10.53 11.43
N ARG A 15 -23.88 -10.67 12.39
CA ARG A 15 -25.25 -10.16 12.27
C ARG A 15 -25.32 -8.74 12.83
N TYR A 16 -25.66 -7.75 12.01
CA TYR A 16 -25.73 -6.34 12.42
C TYR A 16 -26.63 -6.17 13.65
N LYS A 17 -26.13 -5.55 14.72
CA LYS A 17 -26.83 -5.27 15.99
C LYS A 17 -27.28 -6.50 16.82
N HIS A 18 -26.79 -7.70 16.52
CA HIS A 18 -27.08 -8.93 17.28
C HIS A 18 -25.88 -9.37 18.14
N VAL A 19 -25.48 -8.52 19.10
CA VAL A 19 -24.24 -8.71 19.89
C VAL A 19 -24.24 -10.03 20.66
N VAL A 20 -25.37 -10.45 21.24
CA VAL A 20 -25.45 -11.68 22.05
C VAL A 20 -25.21 -12.92 21.18
N GLU A 21 -25.87 -13.00 20.02
CA GLU A 21 -25.73 -14.10 19.09
C GLU A 21 -24.34 -14.14 18.47
N ASN A 22 -23.83 -12.98 18.04
CA ASN A 22 -22.47 -12.86 17.49
C ASN A 22 -21.43 -13.29 18.52
N ARG A 23 -21.53 -12.80 19.76
CA ARG A 23 -20.64 -13.20 20.87
C ARG A 23 -20.68 -14.70 21.10
N ARG A 24 -21.88 -15.31 21.17
CA ARG A 24 -22.01 -16.76 21.38
C ARG A 24 -21.30 -17.56 20.28
N THR A 25 -21.52 -17.22 19.02
CA THR A 25 -20.88 -17.90 17.88
C THR A 25 -19.37 -17.64 17.86
N LEU A 26 -18.94 -16.40 18.12
CA LEU A 26 -17.53 -16.03 18.20
C LEU A 26 -16.80 -16.86 19.26
N LEU A 27 -17.34 -16.94 20.48
CA LEU A 27 -16.74 -17.73 21.57
C LEU A 27 -16.68 -19.22 21.24
N GLN A 28 -17.70 -19.77 20.59
CA GLN A 28 -17.70 -21.16 20.13
C GLN A 28 -16.58 -21.43 19.12
N LEU A 29 -16.46 -20.58 18.08
CA LEU A 29 -15.46 -20.76 17.02
C LEU A 29 -14.03 -20.53 17.54
N ASN A 30 -13.83 -19.62 18.49
CA ASN A 30 -12.51 -19.42 19.11
C ASN A 30 -12.10 -20.66 19.94
N LYS A 31 -13.03 -21.28 20.69
CA LYS A 31 -12.76 -22.54 21.40
C LYS A 31 -12.43 -23.68 20.42
N GLU A 32 -13.18 -23.80 19.34
CA GLU A 32 -12.93 -24.81 18.30
C GLU A 32 -11.55 -24.60 17.63
N ALA A 33 -11.21 -23.35 17.30
CA ALA A 33 -9.90 -23.01 16.75
C ALA A 33 -8.75 -23.38 17.69
N ALA A 34 -8.89 -23.05 18.97
CA ALA A 34 -7.91 -23.37 20.01
C ALA A 34 -7.74 -24.89 20.19
N GLN A 35 -8.84 -25.64 20.26
CA GLN A 35 -8.84 -27.11 20.37
C GLN A 35 -8.17 -27.79 19.17
N LYS A 36 -8.31 -27.20 17.98
CA LYS A 36 -7.66 -27.68 16.74
C LYS A 36 -6.19 -27.24 16.61
N GLY A 37 -5.60 -26.66 17.66
CA GLY A 37 -4.18 -26.37 17.73
C GLY A 37 -3.76 -25.05 17.09
N ALA A 38 -4.67 -24.11 16.87
CA ALA A 38 -4.28 -22.75 16.47
C ALA A 38 -3.43 -22.08 17.56
N ASP A 39 -2.36 -21.41 17.18
CA ASP A 39 -1.47 -20.66 18.07
C ASP A 39 -1.91 -19.20 18.21
N ILE A 40 -2.40 -18.64 17.10
CA ILE A 40 -3.01 -17.31 17.03
C ILE A 40 -4.40 -17.48 16.40
N ILE A 41 -5.42 -16.88 17.02
CA ILE A 41 -6.78 -16.83 16.49
C ILE A 41 -7.12 -15.38 16.13
N LEU A 42 -7.28 -15.12 14.84
CA LEU A 42 -7.62 -13.81 14.29
C LEU A 42 -9.12 -13.75 13.98
N ASN A 43 -9.83 -12.83 14.62
CA ASN A 43 -11.24 -12.55 14.34
C ASN A 43 -11.38 -11.32 13.42
N THR A 44 -12.59 -11.13 12.89
CA THR A 44 -12.93 -9.99 12.01
C THR A 44 -13.04 -8.64 12.76
N GLU A 45 -13.08 -7.54 12.01
CA GLU A 45 -13.33 -6.19 12.52
C GLU A 45 -14.79 -6.02 12.94
N LEU A 46 -15.04 -5.33 14.06
CA LEU A 46 -16.38 -5.12 14.64
C LEU A 46 -17.21 -6.41 14.73
N ALA A 47 -16.57 -7.50 15.16
CA ALA A 47 -17.13 -8.86 15.15
C ALA A 47 -18.38 -9.04 16.02
N LEU A 48 -18.65 -8.10 16.92
CA LEU A 48 -19.78 -8.13 17.85
C LEU A 48 -20.99 -7.36 17.32
N SER A 49 -20.75 -6.17 16.77
CA SER A 49 -21.79 -5.18 16.50
C SER A 49 -22.25 -5.16 15.04
N GLY A 50 -21.40 -5.57 14.11
CA GLY A 50 -21.50 -5.17 12.70
C GLY A 50 -20.98 -3.73 12.48
N TYR A 51 -21.19 -3.20 11.28
CA TYR A 51 -20.44 -2.04 10.76
C TYR A 51 -21.30 -0.82 10.38
N SER A 52 -22.52 -1.00 9.86
CA SER A 52 -23.26 0.06 9.13
C SER A 52 -23.99 1.10 10.01
N PHE A 53 -23.35 1.57 11.08
CA PHE A 53 -23.87 2.63 11.94
C PHE A 53 -23.78 4.01 11.29
N ARG A 54 -24.87 4.79 11.38
CA ARG A 54 -25.00 6.14 10.81
C ARG A 54 -24.70 7.25 11.81
N SER A 55 -24.71 6.98 13.11
CA SER A 55 -24.41 7.98 14.15
C SER A 55 -23.86 7.37 15.44
N ARG A 56 -23.40 8.24 16.35
CA ARG A 56 -22.95 7.87 17.70
C ARG A 56 -24.09 7.26 18.53
N GLU A 57 -25.29 7.79 18.40
CA GLU A 57 -26.48 7.30 19.09
C GLU A 57 -26.81 5.88 18.62
N GLU A 58 -26.73 5.63 17.31
CA GLU A 58 -27.04 4.33 16.72
C GLU A 58 -26.10 3.21 17.20
N VAL A 59 -24.80 3.49 17.38
CA VAL A 59 -23.82 2.51 17.84
C VAL A 59 -23.79 2.35 19.37
N SER A 60 -24.22 3.37 20.12
CA SER A 60 -24.10 3.44 21.57
C SER A 60 -24.60 2.21 22.37
N PRO A 61 -25.65 1.46 21.95
CA PRO A 61 -26.06 0.25 22.66
C PRO A 61 -25.14 -0.96 22.44
N TYR A 62 -24.23 -0.88 21.46
CA TYR A 62 -23.45 -2.01 20.95
C TYR A 62 -21.95 -1.85 21.18
N VAL A 63 -21.55 -0.86 21.97
CA VAL A 63 -20.14 -0.65 22.37
C VAL A 63 -19.81 -1.41 23.65
N GLU A 64 -18.57 -1.90 23.75
CA GLU A 64 -18.05 -2.53 24.97
C GLU A 64 -16.79 -1.81 25.46
N THR A 65 -16.51 -1.91 26.76
CA THR A 65 -15.21 -1.48 27.31
C THR A 65 -14.17 -2.59 27.08
N VAL A 66 -12.89 -2.30 27.32
CA VAL A 66 -11.83 -3.32 27.29
C VAL A 66 -11.97 -4.40 28.37
N THR A 67 -12.76 -4.13 29.40
CA THR A 67 -13.16 -5.07 30.45
C THR A 67 -14.56 -5.65 30.20
N GLY A 68 -15.14 -5.41 29.02
CA GLY A 68 -16.47 -5.86 28.65
C GLY A 68 -16.60 -7.38 28.61
N GLU A 69 -17.85 -7.86 28.58
CA GLU A 69 -18.20 -9.27 28.67
C GLU A 69 -17.52 -10.11 27.57
N SER A 70 -17.48 -9.61 26.33
CA SER A 70 -16.85 -10.31 25.21
C SER A 70 -15.35 -10.46 25.40
N ILE A 71 -14.68 -9.38 25.83
CA ILE A 71 -13.23 -9.36 26.00
C ILE A 71 -12.81 -10.26 27.18
N CYS A 72 -13.53 -10.19 28.30
CA CYS A 72 -13.31 -11.07 29.45
C CYS A 72 -13.53 -12.54 29.09
N ALA A 73 -14.56 -12.86 28.30
CA ALA A 73 -14.83 -14.23 27.88
C ALA A 73 -13.74 -14.78 26.94
N LEU A 74 -13.26 -13.97 25.99
CA LEU A 74 -12.14 -14.35 25.12
C LEU A 74 -10.82 -14.45 25.88
N SER A 75 -10.57 -13.58 26.87
CA SER A 75 -9.39 -13.65 27.74
C SER A 75 -9.32 -14.99 28.48
N LYS A 76 -10.45 -15.46 29.03
CA LYS A 76 -10.53 -16.80 29.64
C LYS A 76 -10.23 -17.92 28.66
N ILE A 77 -10.68 -17.81 27.40
CA ILE A 77 -10.37 -18.81 26.36
C ILE A 77 -8.87 -18.77 26.03
N ALA A 78 -8.30 -17.59 25.84
CA ALA A 78 -6.87 -17.41 25.57
C ALA A 78 -6.01 -18.07 26.67
N ALA A 79 -6.30 -17.77 27.93
CA ALA A 79 -5.65 -18.38 29.10
C ALA A 79 -5.84 -19.90 29.19
N SER A 80 -7.08 -20.38 29.01
CA SER A 80 -7.39 -21.82 29.17
C SER A 80 -6.71 -22.70 28.14
N PHE A 81 -6.44 -22.17 26.94
CA PHE A 81 -5.82 -22.92 25.85
C PHE A 81 -4.38 -22.48 25.55
N GLY A 82 -3.87 -21.47 26.25
CA GLY A 82 -2.53 -20.91 26.05
C GLY A 82 -2.33 -20.29 24.66
N LYS A 83 -3.34 -19.60 24.11
CA LYS A 83 -3.35 -19.09 22.72
C LYS A 83 -3.44 -17.57 22.65
N TYR A 84 -2.91 -16.98 21.59
CA TYR A 84 -3.17 -15.57 21.29
C TYR A 84 -4.54 -15.41 20.62
N ILE A 85 -5.32 -14.41 21.02
CA ILE A 85 -6.61 -14.09 20.40
C ILE A 85 -6.66 -12.61 20.02
N VAL A 86 -7.00 -12.34 18.76
CA VAL A 86 -7.19 -10.98 18.23
C VAL A 86 -8.65 -10.73 17.95
N ILE A 87 -9.21 -9.62 18.44
CA ILE A 87 -10.63 -9.28 18.28
C ILE A 87 -10.82 -7.80 17.93
N GLY A 88 -11.60 -7.52 16.89
CA GLY A 88 -12.08 -6.18 16.56
C GLY A 88 -13.48 -5.91 17.14
N PHE A 89 -13.67 -4.77 17.79
CA PHE A 89 -14.94 -4.37 18.44
C PHE A 89 -15.13 -2.86 18.51
N ALA A 90 -16.40 -2.44 18.66
CA ALA A 90 -16.73 -1.05 18.93
C ALA A 90 -16.45 -0.76 20.41
N GLU A 91 -15.39 -0.03 20.67
CA GLU A 91 -14.94 0.30 22.01
C GLU A 91 -15.64 1.54 22.56
N LYS A 92 -15.99 1.51 23.85
CA LYS A 92 -16.21 2.69 24.68
C LYS A 92 -15.06 2.84 25.67
N ASP A 93 -14.30 3.91 25.54
CA ASP A 93 -13.26 4.22 26.51
C ASP A 93 -13.89 4.50 27.88
N GLU A 94 -13.41 3.82 28.92
CA GLU A 94 -14.00 3.90 30.26
C GLU A 94 -13.90 5.31 30.84
N ARG A 95 -12.74 5.96 30.64
CA ARG A 95 -12.41 7.27 31.20
C ARG A 95 -13.06 8.42 30.45
N THR A 96 -12.92 8.44 29.12
CA THR A 96 -13.37 9.56 28.28
C THR A 96 -14.78 9.37 27.73
N ARG A 97 -15.32 8.14 27.79
CA ARG A 97 -16.60 7.73 27.16
C ARG A 97 -16.64 7.89 25.64
N ILE A 98 -15.49 8.17 25.01
CA ILE A 98 -15.34 8.28 23.55
C ILE A 98 -15.41 6.88 22.94
N TYR A 99 -15.98 6.81 21.74
CA TYR A 99 -16.10 5.58 20.97
C TYR A 99 -14.98 5.43 19.95
N TYR A 100 -14.47 4.21 19.80
CA TYR A 100 -13.40 3.88 18.88
C TYR A 100 -13.69 2.55 18.18
N ASN A 101 -13.29 2.41 16.92
CA ASN A 101 -13.13 1.09 16.32
C ASN A 101 -11.78 0.53 16.77
N THR A 102 -11.80 -0.54 17.56
CA THR A 102 -10.61 -1.02 18.28
C THR A 102 -10.36 -2.47 18.00
N ALA A 103 -9.10 -2.85 17.88
CA ALA A 103 -8.67 -4.22 17.92
C ALA A 103 -7.78 -4.48 19.16
N ALA A 104 -8.10 -5.55 19.88
CA ALA A 104 -7.36 -6.00 21.06
C ALA A 104 -6.68 -7.34 20.79
N VAL A 105 -5.51 -7.52 21.40
CA VAL A 105 -4.75 -8.77 21.38
C VAL A 105 -4.62 -9.27 22.81
N LEU A 106 -5.11 -10.49 23.02
CA LEU A 106 -5.03 -11.23 24.26
C LEU A 106 -3.92 -12.27 24.12
N ASP A 107 -3.04 -12.38 25.11
CA ASP A 107 -1.93 -13.33 25.14
C ASP A 107 -2.33 -14.69 25.74
N PRO A 108 -1.42 -15.68 25.73
CA PRO A 108 -1.64 -17.00 26.32
C PRO A 108 -1.98 -17.03 27.82
N ASP A 109 -1.73 -15.95 28.56
CA ASP A 109 -2.09 -15.82 29.98
C ASP A 109 -3.44 -15.10 30.16
N GLY A 110 -4.05 -14.67 29.05
CA GLY A 110 -5.30 -13.92 29.03
C GLY A 110 -5.14 -12.40 29.20
N ASN A 111 -3.90 -11.89 29.24
CA ASN A 111 -3.63 -10.46 29.38
C ASN A 111 -3.77 -9.74 28.04
N MET A 112 -4.24 -8.49 28.07
CA MET A 112 -4.28 -7.65 26.87
C MET A 112 -2.90 -7.05 26.59
N VAL A 113 -2.18 -7.58 25.61
CA VAL A 113 -0.81 -7.16 25.25
C VAL A 113 -0.76 -6.10 24.15
N CYS A 114 -1.87 -5.87 23.44
CA CYS A 114 -2.00 -4.78 22.49
C CYS A 114 -3.45 -4.31 22.39
N ARG A 115 -3.64 -2.99 22.32
CA ARG A 115 -4.93 -2.31 22.09
C ARG A 115 -4.70 -1.23 21.06
N TYR A 116 -5.22 -1.42 19.86
CA TYR A 116 -5.02 -0.54 18.73
C TYR A 116 -6.35 0.05 18.27
N ARG A 117 -6.46 1.37 18.28
CA ARG A 117 -7.61 2.12 17.79
C ARG A 117 -7.39 2.48 16.33
N LYS A 118 -8.32 2.13 15.47
CA LYS A 118 -8.25 2.36 14.02
C LYS A 118 -7.91 3.82 13.74
N ILE A 119 -6.93 4.04 12.89
CA ILE A 119 -6.51 5.39 12.50
C ILE A 119 -7.50 5.94 11.47
N ASN A 120 -7.87 5.12 10.47
CA ASN A 120 -8.87 5.42 9.45
C ASN A 120 -10.29 5.11 9.95
N ALA A 121 -10.69 5.76 11.03
CA ALA A 121 -11.92 5.47 11.76
C ALA A 121 -13.21 5.94 11.03
N GLU A 122 -14.32 5.30 11.37
CA GLU A 122 -15.65 5.65 10.88
C GLU A 122 -16.13 6.98 11.50
N ALA A 123 -15.80 8.10 10.86
CA ALA A 123 -16.05 9.46 11.35
C ALA A 123 -17.50 9.76 11.79
N ARG A 124 -18.47 8.97 11.32
CA ARG A 124 -19.89 9.05 11.72
C ARG A 124 -20.13 8.75 13.21
N TRP A 125 -19.27 7.93 13.83
CA TRP A 125 -19.48 7.50 15.21
C TRP A 125 -18.19 7.33 16.02
N ALA A 126 -17.08 6.95 15.38
CA ALA A 126 -15.80 6.65 16.01
C ALA A 126 -14.84 7.85 15.96
N CYS A 127 -14.05 8.01 17.02
CA CYS A 127 -12.88 8.88 17.00
C CYS A 127 -11.68 8.14 16.39
N PRO A 128 -10.84 8.79 15.58
CA PRO A 128 -9.57 8.22 15.12
C PRO A 128 -8.61 7.92 16.28
N GLY A 129 -7.89 6.81 16.18
CA GLY A 129 -6.80 6.48 17.10
C GLY A 129 -5.59 7.42 16.97
N PRO A 130 -4.72 7.55 17.99
CA PRO A 130 -3.53 8.38 17.92
C PRO A 130 -2.49 7.86 16.91
N ALA A 131 -1.85 8.73 16.15
CA ALA A 131 -0.84 8.34 15.15
C ALA A 131 0.38 7.59 15.74
N ARG A 132 0.81 7.99 16.95
CA ARG A 132 1.97 7.42 17.64
C ARG A 132 1.64 6.18 18.49
N GLN A 133 0.39 5.73 18.51
CA GLN A 133 0.01 4.56 19.31
C GLN A 133 0.83 3.33 18.89
N ASN A 134 1.19 2.50 19.88
CA ASN A 134 1.84 1.23 19.59
C ASN A 134 0.81 0.26 19.01
N ASN A 135 1.17 -0.40 17.92
CA ASN A 135 0.34 -1.41 17.26
C ASN A 135 1.11 -2.72 17.07
N THR A 136 2.16 -2.93 17.88
CA THR A 136 2.99 -4.14 17.84
C THR A 136 3.12 -4.78 19.22
N PHE A 137 3.32 -6.09 19.23
CA PHE A 137 3.48 -6.91 20.43
C PHE A 137 4.45 -8.05 20.17
N ASN A 138 5.07 -8.57 21.24
CA ASN A 138 6.00 -9.68 21.14
C ASN A 138 5.25 -11.02 21.16
N THR A 139 5.75 -12.00 20.41
CA THR A 139 5.31 -13.40 20.44
C THR A 139 6.54 -14.31 20.46
N PRO A 140 6.40 -15.62 20.79
CA PRO A 140 7.50 -16.59 20.67
C PRO A 140 8.12 -16.63 19.27
N TRP A 141 7.33 -16.37 18.23
CA TRP A 141 7.74 -16.47 16.82
C TRP A 141 8.34 -15.17 16.26
N GLY A 142 8.42 -14.11 17.06
CA GLY A 142 8.87 -12.78 16.66
C GLY A 142 7.86 -11.69 16.99
N ARG A 143 8.18 -10.45 16.64
CA ARG A 143 7.26 -9.33 16.86
C ARG A 143 6.15 -9.36 15.80
N ALA A 144 4.92 -9.21 16.25
CA ALA A 144 3.74 -9.11 15.41
C ALA A 144 3.15 -7.69 15.50
N GLY A 145 2.36 -7.33 14.50
CA GLY A 145 1.64 -6.07 14.40
C GLY A 145 0.16 -6.28 14.16
N ILE A 146 -0.62 -5.25 14.46
CA ILE A 146 -2.07 -5.21 14.20
C ILE A 146 -2.44 -3.94 13.46
N LEU A 147 -3.29 -4.10 12.45
CA LEU A 147 -3.93 -3.01 11.69
C LEU A 147 -5.40 -3.35 11.51
N ILE A 148 -6.24 -2.37 11.19
CA ILE A 148 -7.68 -2.60 11.04
C ILE A 148 -8.11 -2.16 9.65
N CYS A 149 -8.52 -3.12 8.83
CA CYS A 149 -9.20 -2.90 7.56
C CYS A 149 -8.58 -1.79 6.71
N SER A 150 -9.25 -0.65 6.54
CA SER A 150 -8.81 0.50 5.74
C SER A 150 -7.50 1.15 6.21
N ASP A 151 -6.95 0.82 7.37
CA ASP A 151 -5.57 1.20 7.73
C ASP A 151 -4.53 0.62 6.75
N THR A 152 -4.87 -0.45 6.01
CA THR A 152 -4.02 -1.01 4.95
C THR A 152 -4.21 -0.36 3.58
N TYR A 153 -5.14 0.59 3.44
CA TYR A 153 -5.48 1.20 2.15
C TYR A 153 -4.28 1.95 1.57
N HIS A 154 -3.61 2.76 2.37
CA HIS A 154 -2.36 3.47 2.03
C HIS A 154 -1.16 2.77 2.67
N GLY A 155 0.05 3.00 2.14
CA GLY A 155 1.26 2.28 2.54
C GLY A 155 1.94 2.79 3.81
N LEU A 156 1.70 4.04 4.24
CA LEU A 156 2.45 4.63 5.35
C LEU A 156 2.18 3.98 6.73
N ILE A 157 0.95 3.55 7.00
CA ILE A 157 0.59 2.89 8.26
C ILE A 157 1.18 1.45 8.30
N PRO A 158 1.02 0.61 7.26
CA PRO A 158 1.73 -0.66 7.14
C PRO A 158 3.24 -0.52 7.28
N ARG A 159 3.85 0.46 6.61
CA ARG A 159 5.28 0.75 6.72
C ARG A 159 5.72 1.07 8.14
N SER A 160 4.97 1.94 8.84
CA SER A 160 5.23 2.27 10.24
C SER A 160 5.19 1.03 11.15
N THR A 161 4.32 0.08 10.84
CA THR A 161 4.20 -1.18 11.58
C THR A 161 5.40 -2.09 11.35
N ALA A 162 5.88 -2.20 10.11
CA ALA A 162 7.07 -2.97 9.76
C ALA A 162 8.36 -2.37 10.34
N LEU A 163 8.46 -1.03 10.39
CA LEU A 163 9.58 -0.30 11.02
C LEU A 163 9.66 -0.56 12.52
N ARG A 164 8.52 -0.79 13.19
CA ARG A 164 8.47 -1.23 14.60
C ARG A 164 8.90 -2.69 14.81
N GLY A 165 9.35 -3.37 13.76
CA GLY A 165 9.88 -4.74 13.82
C GLY A 165 8.85 -5.84 13.58
N ALA A 166 7.61 -5.51 13.18
CA ALA A 166 6.59 -6.52 12.92
C ALA A 166 6.97 -7.39 11.71
N ARG A 167 7.04 -8.70 11.92
CA ARG A 167 7.29 -9.72 10.87
C ARG A 167 6.01 -10.32 10.33
N LEU A 168 4.96 -10.25 11.15
CA LEU A 168 3.61 -10.69 10.88
C LEU A 168 2.66 -9.55 11.21
N VAL A 169 1.78 -9.19 10.29
CA VAL A 169 0.70 -8.22 10.53
C VAL A 169 -0.65 -8.91 10.42
N LEU A 170 -1.45 -8.77 11.49
CA LEU A 170 -2.79 -9.31 11.61
C LEU A 170 -3.81 -8.19 11.34
N VAL A 171 -4.76 -8.45 10.44
CA VAL A 171 -5.72 -7.45 9.96
C VAL A 171 -7.15 -7.96 10.14
N PRO A 172 -7.82 -7.70 11.28
CA PRO A 172 -9.28 -7.75 11.32
C PRO A 172 -9.86 -6.81 10.25
N ALA A 173 -10.74 -7.33 9.39
CA ALA A 173 -11.27 -6.59 8.25
C ALA A 173 -12.80 -6.73 8.13
N ASN A 174 -13.43 -5.63 7.70
CA ASN A 174 -14.84 -5.52 7.32
C ASN A 174 -14.87 -4.86 5.93
N TRP A 175 -14.26 -5.52 4.94
CA TRP A 175 -14.07 -4.97 3.59
C TRP A 175 -15.10 -5.59 2.63
N PRO A 176 -16.09 -4.82 2.13
CA PRO A 176 -17.18 -5.35 1.32
C PRO A 176 -16.71 -5.78 -0.07
N SER A 177 -17.58 -6.49 -0.77
CA SER A 177 -17.37 -6.83 -2.17
C SER A 177 -17.70 -5.60 -3.04
N GLY A 178 -16.69 -4.99 -3.67
CA GLY A 178 -16.86 -3.82 -4.56
C GLY A 178 -15.77 -2.76 -4.39
N GLY A 179 -15.56 -1.96 -5.42
CA GLY A 179 -14.45 -1.00 -5.49
C GLY A 179 -13.09 -1.69 -5.59
N ILE A 180 -12.08 -1.10 -4.95
CA ILE A 180 -10.73 -1.65 -4.94
C ILE A 180 -10.67 -3.02 -4.26
N ASP A 181 -10.01 -3.97 -4.93
CA ASP A 181 -9.82 -5.32 -4.42
C ASP A 181 -8.81 -5.31 -3.24
N PRO A 182 -9.23 -5.61 -2.01
CA PRO A 182 -8.34 -5.59 -0.85
C PRO A 182 -7.23 -6.63 -0.96
N ARG A 183 -7.42 -7.72 -1.73
CA ARG A 183 -6.40 -8.77 -1.91
C ARG A 183 -5.14 -8.20 -2.56
N GLN A 184 -5.31 -7.30 -3.54
CA GLN A 184 -4.19 -6.65 -4.21
C GLN A 184 -3.43 -5.73 -3.25
N LEU A 185 -4.14 -4.95 -2.44
CA LEU A 185 -3.54 -4.07 -1.46
C LEU A 185 -2.83 -4.87 -0.35
N TRP A 186 -3.46 -5.87 0.23
CA TRP A 186 -2.87 -6.73 1.25
C TRP A 186 -1.64 -7.48 0.76
N ARG A 187 -1.68 -8.03 -0.46
CA ARG A 187 -0.52 -8.65 -1.10
C ARG A 187 0.61 -7.63 -1.31
N THR A 188 0.27 -6.41 -1.72
CA THR A 188 1.25 -5.32 -1.85
C THR A 188 1.85 -4.92 -0.51
N ARG A 189 1.05 -4.80 0.56
CA ARG A 189 1.54 -4.48 1.91
C ARG A 189 2.48 -5.56 2.45
N ALA A 190 2.25 -6.83 2.12
CA ALA A 190 3.17 -7.92 2.43
C ALA A 190 4.52 -7.73 1.71
N MET A 191 4.49 -7.56 0.39
CA MET A 191 5.68 -7.43 -0.47
C MET A 191 6.51 -6.18 -0.16
N GLU A 192 5.89 -5.00 -0.12
CA GLU A 192 6.59 -3.72 0.05
C GLU A 192 7.29 -3.62 1.42
N ASN A 193 6.85 -4.42 2.39
CA ASN A 193 7.41 -4.47 3.74
C ASN A 193 8.22 -5.73 4.01
N GLY A 194 8.20 -6.74 3.13
CA GLY A 194 8.85 -8.03 3.36
C GLY A 194 8.29 -8.77 4.58
N ILE A 195 6.98 -8.69 4.83
CA ILE A 195 6.30 -9.26 6.01
C ILE A 195 5.25 -10.30 5.62
N TYR A 196 4.92 -11.19 6.56
CA TYR A 196 3.68 -11.95 6.48
C TYR A 196 2.51 -11.02 6.79
N LEU A 197 1.42 -11.13 6.03
CA LEU A 197 0.19 -10.38 6.29
C LEU A 197 -1.01 -11.32 6.24
N ILE A 198 -1.83 -11.28 7.29
CA ILE A 198 -3.01 -12.12 7.44
C ILE A 198 -4.22 -11.22 7.67
N ALA A 199 -5.16 -11.24 6.76
CA ALA A 199 -6.40 -10.47 6.84
C ALA A 199 -7.60 -11.39 7.03
N CYS A 200 -8.33 -11.19 8.13
CA CYS A 200 -9.56 -11.92 8.43
C CYS A 200 -10.75 -11.01 8.15
N ASN A 201 -11.39 -11.24 7.01
CA ASN A 201 -12.63 -10.59 6.64
C ASN A 201 -13.83 -11.37 7.21
N ARG A 202 -15.04 -10.95 6.89
CA ARG A 202 -16.30 -11.54 7.38
C ARG A 202 -17.22 -11.93 6.25
N GLY A 203 -18.24 -12.71 6.58
CA GLY A 203 -19.36 -13.02 5.71
C GLY A 203 -20.63 -12.24 6.07
N GLY A 204 -21.69 -12.56 5.34
CA GLY A 204 -23.05 -12.04 5.59
C GLY A 204 -23.32 -10.68 4.95
N ILE A 205 -24.40 -10.05 5.40
CA ILE A 205 -24.86 -8.75 4.91
C ILE A 205 -25.00 -7.82 6.11
N ASP A 206 -24.51 -6.60 5.96
CA ASP A 206 -24.61 -5.54 6.96
C ASP A 206 -25.42 -4.38 6.38
N ARG A 207 -26.74 -4.41 6.62
CA ARG A 207 -27.72 -3.48 6.09
C ARG A 207 -27.72 -3.43 4.54
N GLU A 208 -26.85 -2.65 3.94
CA GLU A 208 -26.67 -2.51 2.48
C GLU A 208 -25.32 -3.07 2.01
N MET A 209 -24.33 -3.22 2.90
CA MET A 209 -23.00 -3.72 2.56
C MET A 209 -23.00 -5.26 2.48
N LYS A 210 -22.47 -5.78 1.39
CA LYS A 210 -22.48 -7.19 1.02
C LYS A 210 -21.10 -7.82 1.17
N PHE A 211 -21.00 -8.87 1.97
CA PHE A 211 -19.76 -9.58 2.28
C PHE A 211 -19.78 -11.05 1.84
N GLU A 212 -20.75 -11.46 1.02
CA GLU A 212 -20.86 -12.83 0.53
C GLU A 212 -19.64 -13.27 -0.31
N HIS A 213 -18.93 -12.31 -0.91
CA HIS A 213 -17.68 -12.51 -1.66
C HIS A 213 -16.50 -11.74 -1.06
N ALA A 214 -16.55 -11.47 0.25
CA ALA A 214 -15.47 -10.81 0.97
C ALA A 214 -14.39 -11.84 1.34
N TRP A 215 -13.16 -11.60 0.90
CA TRP A 215 -12.07 -12.58 1.05
C TRP A 215 -11.30 -12.38 2.35
N SER A 216 -11.03 -13.48 3.04
CA SER A 216 -9.93 -13.60 4.00
C SER A 216 -8.67 -14.07 3.28
N CYS A 217 -7.50 -13.58 3.66
CA CYS A 217 -6.25 -13.90 2.97
C CYS A 217 -5.06 -14.04 3.93
N ALA A 218 -4.06 -14.80 3.50
CA ALA A 218 -2.72 -14.83 4.09
C ALA A 218 -1.68 -14.78 2.97
N PHE A 219 -0.74 -13.84 3.07
CA PHE A 219 0.36 -13.66 2.14
C PHE A 219 1.70 -13.80 2.85
N SER A 220 2.66 -14.42 2.17
CA SER A 220 4.07 -14.41 2.56
C SER A 220 4.77 -13.11 2.14
N PRO A 221 6.00 -12.85 2.64
CA PRO A 221 6.80 -11.67 2.30
C PRO A 221 7.04 -11.40 0.82
N ASP A 222 7.05 -12.44 -0.02
CA ASP A 222 7.21 -12.36 -1.49
C ASP A 222 5.87 -12.16 -2.22
N GLY A 223 4.76 -12.08 -1.47
CA GLY A 223 3.41 -11.96 -2.01
C GLY A 223 2.80 -13.28 -2.46
N THR A 224 3.40 -14.43 -2.18
CA THR A 224 2.76 -15.73 -2.43
C THR A 224 1.51 -15.86 -1.56
N ALA A 225 0.38 -16.23 -2.17
CA ALA A 225 -0.87 -16.46 -1.46
C ALA A 225 -0.82 -17.82 -0.76
N LEU A 226 -0.70 -17.81 0.56
CA LEU A 226 -0.73 -19.02 1.39
C LEU A 226 -2.17 -19.48 1.65
N MET A 227 -3.10 -18.52 1.65
CA MET A 227 -4.53 -18.75 1.68
C MET A 227 -5.26 -17.54 1.09
N ALA A 228 -6.28 -17.81 0.30
CA ALA A 228 -7.29 -16.83 -0.08
C ALA A 228 -8.61 -17.60 -0.19
N ASP A 229 -9.59 -17.25 0.64
CA ASP A 229 -10.90 -17.89 0.63
C ASP A 229 -11.98 -16.90 1.08
N CYS A 230 -13.23 -17.12 0.68
CA CYS A 230 -14.37 -16.33 1.10
C CYS A 230 -15.53 -17.24 1.49
N SER A 231 -16.43 -16.74 2.35
CA SER A 231 -17.62 -17.51 2.71
C SER A 231 -18.79 -16.62 3.08
N ALA A 232 -19.99 -16.97 2.63
CA ALA A 232 -21.21 -16.31 3.07
C ALA A 232 -21.61 -16.71 4.52
N SER A 233 -21.08 -17.83 5.03
CA SER A 233 -21.36 -18.36 6.37
C SER A 233 -20.11 -18.33 7.25
N SER A 234 -20.31 -18.50 8.56
CA SER A 234 -19.20 -18.55 9.50
C SER A 234 -18.32 -19.77 9.26
N ARG A 235 -17.01 -19.58 9.12
CA ARG A 235 -16.01 -20.64 8.93
C ARG A 235 -14.69 -20.28 9.60
N ILE A 236 -13.92 -21.30 9.99
CA ILE A 236 -12.53 -21.14 10.42
C ILE A 236 -11.61 -21.59 9.30
N HIS A 237 -10.71 -20.72 8.87
CA HIS A 237 -9.62 -21.07 7.95
C HIS A 237 -8.33 -21.22 8.75
N TYR A 238 -7.50 -22.23 8.43
CA TYR A 238 -6.22 -22.45 9.09
C TYR A 238 -5.09 -22.27 8.11
N VAL A 239 -4.06 -21.52 8.52
CA VAL A 239 -2.86 -21.30 7.72
C VAL A 239 -1.66 -21.66 8.57
N LYS A 240 -0.71 -22.40 7.99
CA LYS A 240 0.54 -22.80 8.66
C LYS A 240 1.71 -22.06 8.05
N PHE A 241 2.61 -21.57 8.91
CA PHE A 241 3.82 -20.85 8.52
C PHE A 241 5.03 -21.61 9.01
N ALA A 242 5.94 -21.95 8.10
CA ALA A 242 7.19 -22.62 8.47
C ALA A 242 8.06 -21.70 9.33
N LEU A 243 8.63 -22.25 10.39
CA LEU A 243 9.50 -21.54 11.32
C LEU A 243 10.97 -21.93 11.07
N VAL A 244 11.86 -20.95 11.26
CA VAL A 244 13.31 -21.15 11.24
C VAL A 244 13.85 -20.87 12.63
N LYS A 245 14.35 -21.90 13.32
CA LYS A 245 14.81 -21.82 14.72
C LYS A 245 13.73 -21.22 15.64
N GLY A 246 12.50 -21.72 15.53
CA GLY A 246 11.34 -21.30 16.34
C GLY A 246 10.74 -19.93 15.99
N LYS A 247 11.23 -19.23 14.95
CA LYS A 247 10.78 -17.88 14.59
C LYS A 247 10.35 -17.77 13.14
N LEU A 248 9.47 -16.81 12.86
CA LEU A 248 9.18 -16.40 11.48
C LEU A 248 10.44 -15.76 10.87
N PRO A 249 10.79 -16.11 9.63
CA PRO A 249 11.86 -15.46 8.87
C PRO A 249 11.67 -13.93 8.82
N ASP A 250 12.79 -13.20 8.88
CA ASP A 250 12.80 -11.73 8.94
C ASP A 250 13.69 -11.09 7.86
N GLN A 251 14.31 -11.91 7.01
CA GLN A 251 15.34 -11.45 6.08
C GLN A 251 14.77 -10.48 5.05
N SER A 252 13.62 -10.81 4.45
CA SER A 252 12.94 -9.95 3.47
C SER A 252 12.54 -8.61 4.08
N ARG A 253 12.02 -8.59 5.31
CA ARG A 253 11.69 -7.33 6.00
C ARG A 253 12.93 -6.47 6.18
N LYS A 254 14.02 -7.04 6.70
CA LYS A 254 15.27 -6.30 6.90
C LYS A 254 15.79 -5.68 5.61
N GLN A 255 15.83 -6.46 4.53
CA GLN A 255 16.22 -5.97 3.20
C GLN A 255 15.34 -4.79 2.75
N MET A 256 14.01 -4.91 2.88
CA MET A 256 13.09 -3.85 2.51
C MET A 256 13.20 -2.60 3.40
N ILE A 257 13.55 -2.75 4.67
CA ILE A 257 13.77 -1.58 5.55
C ILE A 257 15.13 -0.93 5.24
N GLU A 258 16.18 -1.72 5.04
CA GLU A 258 17.53 -1.24 4.73
C GLU A 258 17.60 -0.51 3.38
N ALA A 259 16.81 -0.94 2.39
CA ALA A 259 16.76 -0.33 1.06
C ALA A 259 16.09 1.06 1.00
N ARG A 260 15.43 1.49 2.09
CA ARG A 260 14.78 2.81 2.15
C ARG A 260 15.81 3.94 2.10
N ASN A 261 15.39 5.09 1.57
CA ASN A 261 16.15 6.34 1.58
C ASN A 261 15.37 7.46 2.31
N PRO A 262 15.32 7.46 3.66
CA PRO A 262 14.53 8.41 4.44
C PRO A 262 14.81 9.88 4.18
N HIS A 263 16.03 10.23 3.75
CA HIS A 263 16.42 11.61 3.46
C HIS A 263 15.54 12.25 2.37
N ARG A 264 15.08 11.47 1.39
CA ARG A 264 14.23 11.96 0.28
C ARG A 264 12.76 12.02 0.63
N TYR A 265 12.36 11.53 1.81
CA TYR A 265 10.96 11.42 2.20
C TYR A 265 10.49 12.63 3.00
N SER A 266 11.34 13.64 3.25
CA SER A 266 10.97 14.81 4.06
C SER A 266 9.63 15.48 3.68
N PRO A 267 9.23 15.56 2.39
CA PRO A 267 7.94 16.15 2.01
C PRO A 267 6.72 15.40 2.56
N ILE A 268 6.86 14.17 3.07
CA ILE A 268 5.76 13.48 3.75
C ILE A 268 5.23 14.27 4.96
N TYR A 269 6.02 15.18 5.54
CA TYR A 269 5.60 16.06 6.64
C TYR A 269 4.66 17.20 6.21
N LEU A 270 4.57 17.52 4.92
CA LEU A 270 3.75 18.63 4.46
C LEU A 270 2.28 18.37 4.83
N ASP A 271 1.69 19.30 5.60
CA ASP A 271 0.28 19.26 5.97
C ASP A 271 -0.53 20.03 4.93
N LEU A 272 -1.20 19.30 4.06
CA LEU A 272 -1.92 19.84 2.90
C LEU A 272 -3.44 19.72 3.05
N ARG A 273 -3.93 19.55 4.29
CA ARG A 273 -5.36 19.30 4.57
C ARG A 273 -6.29 20.43 4.09
N PHE A 274 -5.77 21.64 3.91
CA PHE A 274 -6.52 22.81 3.42
C PHE A 274 -6.08 23.28 2.02
N ALA A 275 -5.17 22.55 1.36
CA ALA A 275 -4.78 22.81 -0.02
C ALA A 275 -5.80 22.16 -0.97
N TYR A 276 -6.90 22.85 -1.25
CA TYR A 276 -7.98 22.31 -2.09
C TYR A 276 -7.66 22.32 -3.59
N ASP A 277 -6.80 23.26 -4.03
CA ASP A 277 -6.29 23.34 -5.39
C ASP A 277 -4.76 23.45 -5.35
N PHE A 278 -4.08 22.39 -5.81
CA PHE A 278 -2.64 22.35 -5.86
C PHE A 278 -2.07 23.29 -6.94
N THR A 279 -2.87 23.62 -7.96
CA THR A 279 -2.48 24.57 -9.00
C THR A 279 -2.19 25.93 -8.37
N ASP A 280 -3.15 26.48 -7.63
CA ASP A 280 -3.00 27.78 -6.99
C ASP A 280 -1.99 27.71 -5.84
N TYR A 281 -2.05 26.66 -5.02
CA TYR A 281 -1.18 26.52 -3.85
C TYR A 281 0.31 26.47 -4.21
N TYR A 282 0.68 25.76 -5.28
CA TYR A 282 2.06 25.63 -5.74
C TYR A 282 2.43 26.52 -6.95
N GLY A 283 1.51 27.34 -7.45
CA GLY A 283 1.71 28.13 -8.67
C GLY A 283 2.01 27.26 -9.89
N MET A 284 1.31 26.14 -10.04
CA MET A 284 1.52 25.18 -11.15
C MET A 284 0.95 25.72 -12.47
N PRO A 285 1.35 25.17 -13.63
CA PRO A 285 0.73 25.48 -14.92
C PRO A 285 -0.78 25.24 -14.92
N LYS A 286 -1.50 25.93 -15.80
CA LYS A 286 -2.95 25.72 -15.94
C LYS A 286 -3.27 24.25 -16.20
N PRO A 287 -4.29 23.68 -15.52
CA PRO A 287 -4.72 22.31 -15.78
C PRO A 287 -5.09 22.07 -17.24
N GLY A 288 -4.75 20.87 -17.70
CA GLY A 288 -4.99 20.40 -19.06
C GLY A 288 -4.81 18.89 -19.18
N LYS A 289 -5.11 18.36 -20.36
CA LYS A 289 -4.94 16.94 -20.68
C LYS A 289 -3.56 16.69 -21.25
N ILE A 290 -2.92 15.62 -20.77
CA ILE A 290 -1.66 15.11 -21.33
C ILE A 290 -1.87 13.70 -21.85
N SER A 291 -1.11 13.31 -22.88
CA SER A 291 -1.09 11.92 -23.35
C SER A 291 0.24 11.29 -22.98
N VAL A 292 0.21 10.16 -22.31
CA VAL A 292 1.43 9.46 -21.87
C VAL A 292 1.50 8.13 -22.60
N THR A 293 2.64 7.81 -23.16
CA THR A 293 2.92 6.55 -23.84
C THR A 293 4.13 5.89 -23.23
N CYS A 294 3.98 4.63 -22.79
CA CYS A 294 5.08 3.82 -22.30
C CYS A 294 5.37 2.70 -23.29
N VAL A 295 6.64 2.52 -23.61
CA VAL A 295 7.10 1.51 -24.56
C VAL A 295 7.75 0.36 -23.81
N ALA A 296 7.29 -0.87 -24.08
CA ALA A 296 7.96 -2.08 -23.64
C ALA A 296 8.89 -2.55 -24.77
N SER A 297 10.19 -2.73 -24.50
CA SER A 297 11.14 -3.20 -25.51
C SER A 297 12.48 -3.59 -24.91
N ASP A 298 12.99 -4.76 -25.27
CA ASP A 298 14.36 -5.23 -24.97
C ASP A 298 15.31 -5.11 -26.17
N GLN A 299 14.89 -4.39 -27.23
CA GLN A 299 15.67 -4.29 -28.46
C GLN A 299 17.02 -3.61 -28.23
N MET A 300 18.06 -4.19 -28.82
CA MET A 300 19.43 -3.71 -28.70
C MET A 300 19.64 -2.29 -29.27
N ASP A 301 18.85 -1.90 -30.25
CA ASP A 301 18.88 -0.62 -30.95
C ASP A 301 17.77 0.34 -30.51
N LEU A 302 17.23 0.17 -29.29
CA LEU A 302 16.15 0.99 -28.69
C LEU A 302 16.31 2.50 -28.91
N PHE A 303 17.56 2.97 -28.93
CA PHE A 303 17.90 4.39 -29.10
C PHE A 303 18.53 4.67 -30.46
N SER A 304 18.22 3.91 -31.51
CA SER A 304 18.49 4.36 -32.88
C SER A 304 17.51 5.50 -33.22
N PRO A 305 17.97 6.59 -33.87
CA PRO A 305 17.09 7.69 -34.24
C PRO A 305 15.88 7.26 -35.08
N GLU A 306 16.07 6.26 -35.96
CA GLU A 306 15.01 5.69 -36.79
C GLU A 306 13.96 4.96 -35.95
N TYR A 307 14.39 4.10 -35.02
CA TYR A 307 13.47 3.37 -34.15
C TYR A 307 12.62 4.32 -33.32
N LEU A 308 13.25 5.28 -32.62
CA LEU A 308 12.56 6.25 -31.80
C LEU A 308 11.57 7.06 -32.63
N GLN A 309 11.99 7.56 -33.79
CA GLN A 309 11.11 8.34 -34.66
C GLN A 309 9.90 7.52 -35.12
N ASN A 310 10.12 6.25 -35.53
CA ASN A 310 9.04 5.38 -35.97
C ASN A 310 8.04 5.07 -34.85
N ARG A 311 8.51 4.80 -33.62
CA ARG A 311 7.64 4.59 -32.46
C ARG A 311 6.84 5.86 -32.13
N ILE A 312 7.51 7.01 -32.07
CA ILE A 312 6.87 8.29 -31.76
C ILE A 312 5.78 8.63 -32.79
N VAL A 313 6.09 8.57 -34.09
CA VAL A 313 5.12 8.90 -35.15
C VAL A 313 3.90 7.98 -35.10
N LYS A 314 4.11 6.69 -34.80
CA LYS A 314 3.02 5.71 -34.71
C LYS A 314 2.09 5.96 -33.52
N GLU A 315 2.63 6.38 -32.38
CA GLU A 315 1.92 6.36 -31.10
C GLU A 315 1.48 7.75 -30.63
N LYS A 316 2.12 8.82 -31.11
CA LYS A 316 1.84 10.21 -30.70
C LYS A 316 0.37 10.55 -30.92
N LYS A 317 -0.26 11.11 -29.89
CA LYS A 317 -1.67 11.55 -29.93
C LYS A 317 -1.84 13.06 -29.91
N ALA A 318 -0.93 13.80 -29.28
CA ALA A 318 -1.01 15.25 -29.12
C ALA A 318 0.40 15.87 -28.98
N ASN A 319 0.48 17.20 -28.91
CA ASN A 319 1.75 17.89 -28.65
C ASN A 319 2.20 17.79 -27.18
N ASP A 320 1.27 17.82 -26.23
CA ASP A 320 1.54 17.57 -24.80
C ASP A 320 1.70 16.07 -24.50
N SER A 321 2.47 15.36 -25.34
CA SER A 321 2.74 13.94 -25.20
C SER A 321 4.02 13.68 -24.41
N PHE A 322 3.96 12.71 -23.50
CA PHE A 322 5.11 12.16 -22.79
C PHE A 322 5.39 10.76 -23.32
N PHE A 323 6.63 10.47 -23.66
CA PHE A 323 7.08 9.12 -24.01
C PHE A 323 8.06 8.62 -22.95
N VAL A 324 7.80 7.41 -22.42
CA VAL A 324 8.72 6.73 -21.51
C VAL A 324 9.27 5.50 -22.22
N PHE A 325 10.59 5.47 -22.36
CA PHE A 325 11.34 4.34 -22.90
C PHE A 325 12.08 3.61 -21.77
N PRO A 326 12.34 2.30 -21.92
CA PRO A 326 13.05 1.53 -20.91
C PRO A 326 14.53 1.88 -20.84
N ILE A 327 15.24 1.26 -19.89
CA ILE A 327 16.68 1.42 -19.73
C ILE A 327 17.42 0.68 -20.85
N GLY A 328 18.24 1.39 -21.63
CA GLY A 328 19.10 0.76 -22.65
C GLY A 328 20.38 0.17 -22.06
N MET A 329 20.73 -1.04 -22.52
CA MET A 329 21.80 -1.87 -21.95
C MET A 329 23.19 -1.70 -22.59
N LYS A 330 23.35 -0.91 -23.67
CA LYS A 330 24.62 -0.80 -24.43
C LYS A 330 25.15 0.62 -24.69
N LEU A 331 24.53 1.65 -24.12
CA LEU A 331 25.04 3.02 -24.26
C LEU A 331 26.09 3.30 -23.18
N SER A 332 27.36 3.17 -23.56
CA SER A 332 28.48 3.54 -22.69
C SER A 332 28.47 5.05 -22.36
N ASP A 333 28.13 5.89 -23.35
CA ASP A 333 28.16 7.36 -23.23
C ASP A 333 26.77 7.98 -22.95
N SER A 334 26.67 8.73 -21.85
CA SER A 334 25.46 9.51 -21.50
C SER A 334 25.20 10.65 -22.48
N SER A 335 26.24 11.20 -23.08
CA SER A 335 26.17 12.36 -23.97
C SER A 335 25.42 11.98 -25.24
N ARG A 336 25.67 10.77 -25.75
CA ARG A 336 24.96 10.22 -26.91
C ARG A 336 23.47 9.96 -26.63
N LEU A 337 23.12 9.43 -25.46
CA LEU A 337 21.71 9.27 -25.09
C LEU A 337 21.00 10.62 -25.04
N LYS A 338 21.62 11.63 -24.38
CA LYS A 338 21.11 13.00 -24.31
C LYS A 338 20.87 13.58 -25.71
N GLU A 339 21.86 13.49 -26.59
CA GLU A 339 21.74 13.98 -27.97
C GLU A 339 20.55 13.34 -28.71
N ILE A 340 20.44 12.02 -28.67
CA ILE A 340 19.41 11.27 -29.41
C ILE A 340 18.01 11.61 -28.91
N ILE A 341 17.76 11.51 -27.60
CA ILE A 341 16.42 11.77 -27.06
C ILE A 341 16.07 13.26 -27.11
N GLY A 342 17.06 14.16 -27.01
CA GLY A 342 16.88 15.60 -27.16
C GLY A 342 16.49 15.99 -28.57
N GLN A 343 17.21 15.50 -29.58
CA GLN A 343 16.85 15.74 -30.99
C GLN A 343 15.45 15.20 -31.31
N ALA A 344 15.11 14.01 -30.79
CA ALA A 344 13.78 13.43 -30.97
C ALA A 344 12.68 14.25 -30.25
N ALA A 345 12.95 14.74 -29.04
CA ALA A 345 12.03 15.57 -28.26
C ALA A 345 11.73 16.90 -28.97
N ILE A 346 12.79 17.61 -29.41
CA ILE A 346 12.67 18.89 -30.15
C ILE A 346 11.93 18.67 -31.48
N ARG A 347 12.35 17.66 -32.27
CA ARG A 347 11.78 17.38 -33.60
C ARG A 347 10.28 17.12 -33.53
N ASN A 348 9.83 16.43 -32.47
CA ASN A 348 8.43 16.02 -32.33
C ASN A 348 7.62 16.94 -31.41
N GLY A 349 8.26 17.90 -30.73
CA GLY A 349 7.63 18.80 -29.76
C GLY A 349 7.01 18.05 -28.58
N ILE A 350 7.69 17.06 -28.03
CA ILE A 350 7.20 16.16 -26.96
C ILE A 350 8.25 15.99 -25.85
N ALA A 351 7.83 15.49 -24.69
CA ALA A 351 8.75 15.11 -23.62
C ALA A 351 9.14 13.63 -23.75
N ILE A 352 10.42 13.31 -23.59
CA ILE A 352 10.94 11.94 -23.68
C ILE A 352 11.76 11.60 -22.45
N CYS A 353 11.31 10.59 -21.70
CA CYS A 353 12.02 10.01 -20.57
C CYS A 353 12.63 8.66 -20.95
N ALA A 354 13.91 8.46 -20.61
CA ALA A 354 14.63 7.23 -20.89
C ALA A 354 15.74 7.02 -19.85
N GLY A 355 16.25 5.80 -19.78
CA GLY A 355 17.40 5.50 -18.92
C GLY A 355 18.53 4.80 -19.67
N LYS A 356 19.72 4.85 -19.09
CA LYS A 356 20.84 3.97 -19.44
C LYS A 356 21.39 3.30 -18.20
N GLN A 357 21.99 2.13 -18.39
CA GLN A 357 22.79 1.47 -17.39
C GLN A 357 24.19 1.24 -17.94
N THR A 358 25.22 1.60 -17.16
CA THR A 358 26.62 1.30 -17.51
C THR A 358 26.95 -0.16 -17.19
N GLU A 359 28.06 -0.67 -17.72
CA GLU A 359 28.54 -2.03 -17.41
C GLU A 359 28.76 -2.26 -15.91
N ASN A 360 29.04 -1.20 -15.16
CA ASN A 360 29.21 -1.22 -13.71
C ASN A 360 27.87 -1.17 -12.94
N GLY A 361 26.73 -1.26 -13.64
CA GLY A 361 25.40 -1.25 -13.05
C GLY A 361 24.85 0.13 -12.68
N GLN A 362 25.59 1.21 -12.94
CA GLN A 362 25.15 2.57 -12.62
C GLN A 362 24.07 3.01 -13.60
N THR A 363 22.90 3.34 -13.06
CA THR A 363 21.74 3.81 -13.84
C THR A 363 21.71 5.33 -13.89
N THR A 364 21.51 5.89 -15.09
CA THR A 364 21.21 7.30 -15.30
C THR A 364 19.85 7.42 -15.95
N LEU A 365 18.94 8.18 -15.35
CA LEU A 365 17.63 8.50 -15.93
C LEU A 365 17.62 9.94 -16.43
N LEU A 366 17.04 10.14 -17.60
CA LEU A 366 17.02 11.42 -18.29
C LEU A 366 15.60 11.73 -18.76
N LEU A 367 15.23 13.00 -18.70
CA LEU A 367 14.03 13.55 -19.29
C LEU A 367 14.42 14.73 -20.16
N ALA A 368 14.17 14.60 -21.47
CA ALA A 368 14.30 15.69 -22.43
C ALA A 368 12.94 16.38 -22.61
N THR A 369 12.94 17.71 -22.53
CA THR A 369 11.75 18.54 -22.74
C THR A 369 11.54 18.83 -24.23
N PRO A 370 10.33 19.24 -24.64
CA PRO A 370 10.09 19.71 -26.01
C PRO A 370 11.01 20.87 -26.45
N GLY A 371 11.51 21.67 -25.52
CA GLY A 371 12.38 22.82 -25.78
C GLY A 371 13.87 22.47 -25.90
N GLY A 372 14.25 21.22 -25.63
CA GLY A 372 15.65 20.77 -25.66
C GLY A 372 16.38 20.85 -24.32
N ASP A 373 15.73 21.31 -23.25
CA ASP A 373 16.27 21.22 -21.89
C ASP A 373 16.26 19.77 -21.40
N PHE A 374 17.19 19.44 -20.50
CA PHE A 374 17.30 18.12 -19.91
C PHE A 374 17.23 18.19 -18.39
N HIS A 375 16.57 17.18 -17.83
CA HIS A 375 16.63 16.87 -16.42
C HIS A 375 17.20 15.46 -16.23
N GLU A 376 18.15 15.33 -15.31
CA GLU A 376 18.80 14.08 -14.99
C GLU A 376 18.44 13.70 -13.56
N TYR A 377 18.03 12.46 -13.34
CA TYR A 377 17.75 11.98 -12.01
C TYR A 377 19.05 11.97 -11.21
N ARG A 378 19.06 12.68 -10.08
CA ARG A 378 20.18 12.69 -9.16
C ARG A 378 19.71 12.32 -7.77
N ASP A 379 20.35 11.31 -7.19
CA ASP A 379 20.33 11.16 -5.75
C ASP A 379 21.38 12.12 -5.16
N ILE A 380 20.96 13.36 -4.93
CA ILE A 380 21.84 14.41 -4.41
C ILE A 380 21.95 14.21 -2.90
N ALA A 381 23.11 13.74 -2.46
CA ALA A 381 23.43 13.67 -1.03
C ALA A 381 23.22 15.05 -0.38
N GLY A 382 22.27 15.12 0.58
CA GLY A 382 21.91 16.35 1.27
C GLY A 382 20.70 17.11 0.71
N SER A 383 20.14 16.71 -0.45
CA SER A 383 18.83 17.19 -0.89
C SER A 383 17.73 16.39 -0.21
N CYS A 384 16.81 17.08 0.46
CA CYS A 384 15.71 16.44 1.19
C CYS A 384 14.44 16.25 0.34
N ASN A 385 14.41 16.83 -0.86
CA ASN A 385 13.24 16.86 -1.73
C ASN A 385 13.51 16.12 -3.04
N PRO A 386 12.54 15.32 -3.51
CA PRO A 386 12.56 14.83 -4.88
C PRO A 386 12.46 15.97 -5.90
N ASP A 387 13.13 15.80 -7.04
CA ASP A 387 13.15 16.81 -8.11
C ASP A 387 11.88 16.73 -8.97
N LEU A 388 11.34 17.89 -9.31
CA LEU A 388 10.10 18.05 -10.09
C LEU A 388 10.29 19.11 -11.17
N MET A 389 9.55 18.96 -12.26
CA MET A 389 9.54 19.94 -13.34
C MET A 389 8.15 20.08 -13.95
N ASP A 390 7.85 21.28 -14.42
CA ASP A 390 6.60 21.61 -15.08
C ASP A 390 6.82 21.53 -16.61
N ILE A 391 6.09 20.63 -17.27
CA ILE A 391 6.13 20.45 -18.74
C ILE A 391 4.70 20.47 -19.26
N GLY A 392 4.41 21.45 -20.13
CA GLY A 392 3.05 21.70 -20.59
C GLY A 392 2.11 21.94 -19.40
N PRO A 393 0.94 21.28 -19.34
CA PRO A 393 0.02 21.45 -18.22
C PRO A 393 0.36 20.58 -17.00
N ALA A 394 1.45 19.79 -16.99
CA ALA A 394 1.72 18.79 -15.95
C ALA A 394 2.99 19.08 -15.14
N ARG A 395 2.95 18.75 -13.85
CA ARG A 395 4.15 18.62 -13.01
C ARG A 395 4.58 17.17 -12.95
N VAL A 396 5.81 16.88 -13.35
CA VAL A 396 6.33 15.52 -13.45
C VAL A 396 7.60 15.31 -12.65
N GLY A 397 7.80 14.08 -12.18
CA GLY A 397 9.04 13.61 -11.56
C GLY A 397 9.61 12.41 -12.29
N ILE A 398 10.90 12.18 -12.15
CA ILE A 398 11.58 10.96 -12.62
C ILE A 398 12.14 10.21 -11.43
N CYS A 399 11.94 8.90 -11.38
CA CYS A 399 12.47 8.07 -10.29
C CYS A 399 12.78 6.66 -10.78
N PRO A 400 13.77 6.00 -10.17
CA PRO A 400 14.08 4.61 -10.49
C PRO A 400 13.03 3.67 -9.88
N VAL A 401 12.94 2.47 -10.45
CA VAL A 401 11.96 1.42 -10.05
C VAL A 401 12.10 1.09 -8.56
N GLU A 402 13.33 1.06 -8.06
CA GLU A 402 13.70 0.68 -6.69
C GLU A 402 13.11 1.64 -5.66
N GLU A 403 13.04 2.95 -5.95
CA GLU A 403 12.43 3.92 -5.03
C GLU A 403 10.94 3.65 -4.85
N LEU A 404 10.23 3.30 -5.91
CA LEU A 404 8.79 3.04 -5.89
C LEU A 404 8.41 1.73 -5.22
N LEU A 405 9.37 0.92 -4.78
CA LEU A 405 9.10 -0.18 -3.86
C LEU A 405 8.69 0.32 -2.47
N HIS A 406 8.94 1.60 -2.15
CA HIS A 406 8.59 2.22 -0.88
C HIS A 406 7.44 3.23 -1.03
N PRO A 407 6.36 3.17 -0.23
CA PRO A 407 5.25 4.12 -0.33
C PRO A 407 5.67 5.56 -0.01
N GLU A 408 6.68 5.76 0.84
CA GLU A 408 7.08 7.09 1.32
C GLU A 408 7.46 8.05 0.19
N ILE A 409 8.20 7.57 -0.82
CA ILE A 409 8.62 8.42 -1.94
C ILE A 409 7.43 8.85 -2.81
N ALA A 410 6.46 7.96 -3.03
CA ALA A 410 5.26 8.26 -3.80
C ALA A 410 4.43 9.33 -3.08
N VAL A 411 4.28 9.23 -1.77
CA VAL A 411 3.62 10.26 -0.96
C VAL A 411 4.41 11.57 -1.01
N ALA A 412 5.74 11.54 -0.95
CA ALA A 412 6.57 12.74 -1.02
C ALA A 412 6.36 13.49 -2.35
N TYR A 413 6.46 12.79 -3.49
CA TYR A 413 6.17 13.36 -4.80
C TYR A 413 4.73 13.89 -4.91
N SER A 414 3.77 13.10 -4.45
CA SER A 414 2.35 13.45 -4.48
C SER A 414 2.07 14.74 -3.70
N LYS A 415 2.64 14.88 -2.51
CA LYS A 415 2.52 16.08 -1.68
C LYS A 415 3.17 17.30 -2.31
N LEU A 416 4.25 17.14 -3.06
CA LEU A 416 4.86 18.24 -3.83
C LEU A 416 4.07 18.63 -5.11
N GLY A 417 2.90 18.03 -5.33
CA GLY A 417 2.03 18.32 -6.46
C GLY A 417 2.39 17.59 -7.74
N CYS A 418 3.14 16.48 -7.66
CA CYS A 418 3.42 15.65 -8.82
C CYS A 418 2.13 15.09 -9.43
N ASP A 419 1.90 15.36 -10.71
CA ASP A 419 0.82 14.76 -11.49
C ASP A 419 1.19 13.34 -11.93
N LEU A 420 2.44 13.15 -12.37
CA LEU A 420 2.91 11.92 -13.00
C LEU A 420 4.39 11.64 -12.72
N LEU A 421 4.70 10.41 -12.33
CA LEU A 421 6.06 9.88 -12.25
C LEU A 421 6.40 9.09 -13.51
N LEU A 422 7.51 9.43 -14.15
CA LEU A 422 8.05 8.71 -15.30
C LEU A 422 9.17 7.78 -14.83
N VAL A 423 9.07 6.51 -15.17
CA VAL A 423 9.89 5.44 -14.60
C VAL A 423 10.46 4.56 -15.72
N PRO A 424 11.63 4.93 -16.28
CA PRO A 424 12.42 4.02 -17.10
C PRO A 424 12.95 2.89 -16.21
N GLY A 425 12.63 1.65 -16.56
CA GLY A 425 13.06 0.45 -15.86
C GLY A 425 13.76 -0.55 -16.77
N GLY A 426 14.41 -1.54 -16.15
CA GLY A 426 14.91 -2.73 -16.84
C GLY A 426 13.80 -3.78 -17.00
N HIS A 427 14.09 -5.03 -16.66
CA HIS A 427 13.06 -6.05 -16.58
C HIS A 427 12.15 -5.81 -15.37
N ILE A 428 10.83 -5.84 -15.57
CA ILE A 428 9.84 -5.63 -14.52
C ILE A 428 9.02 -6.91 -14.30
N GLU A 429 9.12 -7.46 -13.10
CA GLU A 429 8.34 -8.62 -12.67
C GLU A 429 6.87 -8.26 -12.41
N GLU A 430 5.99 -9.26 -12.40
CA GLU A 430 4.56 -9.07 -12.10
C GLU A 430 4.32 -8.56 -10.68
N THR A 431 5.12 -9.03 -9.72
CA THR A 431 5.12 -8.59 -8.32
C THR A 431 5.51 -7.12 -8.21
N THR A 432 6.59 -6.72 -8.91
CA THR A 432 7.04 -5.32 -8.98
C THR A 432 5.98 -4.42 -9.64
N ARG A 433 5.35 -4.88 -10.75
CA ARG A 433 4.22 -4.15 -11.37
C ARG A 433 3.13 -3.89 -10.35
N LEU A 434 2.72 -4.90 -9.59
CA LEU A 434 1.66 -4.78 -8.59
C LEU A 434 2.02 -3.76 -7.49
N VAL A 435 3.25 -3.80 -6.96
CA VAL A 435 3.72 -2.85 -5.94
C VAL A 435 3.71 -1.42 -6.47
N ILE A 436 4.21 -1.21 -7.70
CA ILE A 436 4.29 0.13 -8.30
C ILE A 436 2.91 0.65 -8.69
N GLY A 437 2.04 -0.18 -9.28
CA GLY A 437 0.67 0.21 -9.62
C GLY A 437 -0.10 0.68 -8.38
N ALA A 438 0.08 0.00 -7.25
CA ALA A 438 -0.50 0.40 -5.98
C ALA A 438 -0.02 1.77 -5.46
N ARG A 439 1.10 2.33 -5.95
CA ARG A 439 1.51 3.72 -5.61
C ARG A 439 0.51 4.76 -6.09
N SER A 440 -0.34 4.42 -7.06
CA SER A 440 -1.43 5.29 -7.53
C SER A 440 -2.44 5.62 -6.43
N VAL A 441 -2.60 4.74 -5.43
CA VAL A 441 -3.46 5.03 -4.26
C VAL A 441 -2.86 6.11 -3.37
N GLU A 442 -1.56 6.39 -3.47
CA GLU A 442 -0.88 7.52 -2.81
C GLU A 442 -1.05 8.85 -3.58
N GLN A 443 -2.05 8.91 -4.46
CA GLN A 443 -2.50 10.11 -5.18
C GLN A 443 -1.51 10.64 -6.23
N VAL A 444 -0.71 9.78 -6.86
CA VAL A 444 0.22 10.16 -7.94
C VAL A 444 0.11 9.20 -9.13
N GLY A 445 0.09 9.72 -10.37
CA GLY A 445 0.13 8.87 -11.55
C GLY A 445 1.52 8.26 -11.73
N VAL A 446 1.59 7.06 -12.31
CA VAL A 446 2.87 6.38 -12.56
C VAL A 446 2.88 5.82 -13.98
N ALA A 447 3.95 6.09 -14.72
CA ALA A 447 4.17 5.64 -16.09
C ALA A 447 5.50 4.90 -16.17
N VAL A 448 5.43 3.58 -16.36
CA VAL A 448 6.58 2.68 -16.31
C VAL A 448 6.84 2.06 -17.68
N ALA A 449 8.09 2.12 -18.11
CA ALA A 449 8.57 1.45 -19.32
C ALA A 449 9.72 0.52 -18.96
N GLY A 450 9.53 -0.78 -19.13
CA GLY A 450 10.52 -1.82 -18.89
C GLY A 450 10.81 -2.63 -20.14
N ASN A 451 11.85 -3.46 -20.09
CA ASN A 451 12.33 -4.22 -21.23
C ASN A 451 11.31 -5.29 -21.70
N ASN A 452 10.48 -5.77 -20.79
CA ASN A 452 9.49 -6.83 -21.03
C ASN A 452 8.04 -6.35 -20.92
N ARG A 453 7.80 -5.16 -20.35
CA ARG A 453 6.45 -4.64 -20.11
C ARG A 453 6.44 -3.13 -19.91
N ALA A 454 5.29 -2.53 -20.17
CA ALA A 454 5.00 -1.14 -19.94
C ALA A 454 3.61 -1.01 -19.32
N PHE A 455 3.42 -0.03 -18.44
CA PHE A 455 2.11 0.23 -17.85
C PHE A 455 2.00 1.67 -17.36
N ILE A 456 0.78 2.19 -17.37
CA ILE A 456 0.44 3.52 -16.88
C ILE A 456 -0.71 3.34 -15.89
N CYS A 457 -0.51 3.83 -14.66
CA CYS A 457 -1.52 3.81 -13.62
C CYS A 457 -1.95 5.24 -13.26
N GLU A 458 -3.26 5.44 -13.16
CA GLU A 458 -3.88 6.71 -12.79
C GLU A 458 -4.53 6.60 -11.40
N PRO A 459 -4.39 7.60 -10.52
CA PRO A 459 -5.00 7.56 -9.19
C PRO A 459 -6.51 7.26 -9.22
N PRO A 460 -7.00 6.44 -8.28
CA PRO A 460 -8.41 6.06 -8.21
C PRO A 460 -9.30 7.25 -7.83
N GLU A 461 -10.57 7.19 -8.26
CA GLU A 461 -11.61 8.10 -7.80
C GLU A 461 -12.39 7.46 -6.64
N GLY A 462 -12.32 8.08 -5.46
CA GLY A 462 -13.03 7.58 -4.28
C GLY A 462 -12.55 6.20 -3.83
N HIS A 463 -13.42 5.19 -3.93
CA HIS A 463 -13.12 3.81 -3.52
C HIS A 463 -12.94 2.85 -4.71
N GLU A 464 -12.93 3.36 -5.93
CA GLU A 464 -12.74 2.57 -7.14
C GLU A 464 -11.31 2.03 -7.26
N CYS A 465 -11.11 1.09 -8.18
CA CYS A 465 -9.78 0.66 -8.58
C CYS A 465 -9.00 1.81 -9.22
N TRP A 466 -7.67 1.79 -9.09
CA TRP A 466 -6.85 2.63 -9.98
C TRP A 466 -7.04 2.15 -11.42
N ARG A 467 -7.00 3.08 -12.37
CA ARG A 467 -7.05 2.73 -13.79
C ARG A 467 -5.65 2.31 -14.22
N GLU A 468 -5.55 1.26 -15.01
CA GLU A 468 -4.28 0.81 -15.57
C GLU A 468 -4.42 0.46 -17.04
N GLU A 469 -3.49 0.97 -17.85
CA GLU A 469 -3.26 0.52 -19.22
C GLU A 469 -1.89 -0.16 -19.26
N SER A 470 -1.79 -1.33 -19.91
CA SER A 470 -0.55 -2.11 -19.90
C SER A 470 -0.26 -2.78 -21.23
N ALA A 471 1.01 -3.08 -21.46
CA ALA A 471 1.51 -3.84 -22.61
C ALA A 471 2.67 -4.75 -22.18
N VAL A 472 2.83 -5.87 -22.88
CA VAL A 472 3.90 -6.85 -22.65
C VAL A 472 4.70 -7.08 -23.94
N GLY A 473 5.93 -7.60 -23.82
CA GLY A 473 6.83 -7.82 -24.94
C GLY A 473 7.28 -6.49 -25.56
N HIS A 474 7.18 -6.36 -26.89
CA HIS A 474 7.58 -5.15 -27.63
C HIS A 474 6.45 -4.11 -27.83
N GLY A 475 5.39 -4.21 -27.04
CA GLY A 475 4.19 -3.38 -27.15
C GLY A 475 4.36 -1.95 -26.63
N SER A 476 3.26 -1.21 -26.62
CA SER A 476 3.14 0.09 -25.95
C SER A 476 1.73 0.25 -25.40
N CYS A 477 1.61 1.04 -24.34
CA CYS A 477 0.33 1.45 -23.78
C CYS A 477 0.27 2.97 -23.74
N THR A 478 -0.92 3.53 -23.95
CA THR A 478 -1.13 4.99 -23.94
C THR A 478 -2.34 5.34 -23.09
N MET A 479 -2.22 6.36 -22.26
CA MET A 479 -3.29 6.88 -21.43
C MET A 479 -3.35 8.41 -21.55
N VAL A 480 -4.56 8.97 -21.51
CA VAL A 480 -4.76 10.43 -21.39
C VAL A 480 -5.07 10.74 -19.94
N LEU A 481 -4.26 11.59 -19.31
CA LEU A 481 -4.42 12.04 -17.93
C LEU A 481 -4.96 13.47 -17.90
N ASP A 482 -5.87 13.74 -16.98
CA ASP A 482 -6.36 15.09 -16.69
C ASP A 482 -5.68 15.65 -15.44
N THR A 483 -4.80 16.64 -15.64
CA THR A 483 -4.02 17.22 -14.53
C THR A 483 -4.89 17.99 -13.54
N GLY A 484 -6.06 18.48 -13.95
CA GLY A 484 -7.03 19.09 -13.03
C GLY A 484 -7.62 18.07 -12.07
N ARG A 485 -7.63 16.79 -12.48
CA ARG A 485 -8.06 15.68 -11.63
C ARG A 485 -6.94 15.19 -10.72
N THR A 486 -5.73 14.98 -11.25
CA THR A 486 -4.58 14.48 -10.46
C THR A 486 -4.14 15.42 -9.35
N ARG A 487 -4.53 16.70 -9.41
CA ARG A 487 -4.29 17.72 -8.39
C ARG A 487 -5.29 17.75 -7.24
N LYS A 488 -6.40 17.01 -7.34
CA LYS A 488 -7.39 16.86 -6.25
C LYS A 488 -6.96 15.77 -5.28
N LYS A 489 -5.91 16.04 -4.50
CA LYS A 489 -5.24 15.06 -3.65
C LYS A 489 -5.77 15.10 -2.21
N ARG A 490 -5.79 13.94 -1.55
CA ARG A 490 -6.07 13.80 -0.11
C ARG A 490 -5.10 12.81 0.51
N PHE A 491 -4.58 13.14 1.67
CA PHE A 491 -3.51 12.37 2.30
C PHE A 491 -3.92 11.79 3.64
N GLN A 492 -3.36 10.62 3.95
CA GLN A 492 -3.47 10.02 5.26
C GLN A 492 -2.37 10.53 6.19
N ASP A 493 -2.64 11.66 6.84
CA ASP A 493 -1.63 12.37 7.64
C ASP A 493 -1.59 11.99 9.12
N ARG A 494 -2.51 11.13 9.57
CA ARG A 494 -2.51 10.64 10.95
C ARG A 494 -1.54 9.45 11.10
N VAL A 495 -0.26 9.69 10.81
CA VAL A 495 0.81 8.69 10.84
C VAL A 495 2.00 9.17 11.67
N ASN A 496 2.87 8.26 12.09
CA ASN A 496 4.06 8.63 12.85
C ASN A 496 5.21 9.02 11.90
N PHE A 497 5.22 10.27 11.46
CA PHE A 497 6.23 10.77 10.52
C PHE A 497 7.66 10.70 11.06
N GLU A 498 7.86 10.85 12.39
CA GLU A 498 9.19 10.72 13.01
C GLU A 498 9.76 9.33 12.74
N LEU A 499 8.97 8.28 13.03
CA LEU A 499 9.37 6.90 12.75
C LEU A 499 9.59 6.65 11.25
N LEU A 500 8.79 7.25 10.37
CA LEU A 500 8.95 7.10 8.92
C LEU A 500 10.22 7.78 8.40
N LEU A 501 10.74 8.81 9.07
CA LEU A 501 11.99 9.47 8.67
C LEU A 501 13.20 9.04 9.48
N GLU A 502 13.04 8.18 10.49
CA GLU A 502 14.18 7.61 11.20
C GLU A 502 15.11 6.89 10.21
N ASN A 503 16.39 7.26 10.25
CA ASN A 503 17.44 6.56 9.52
C ASN A 503 17.41 5.09 9.91
N ASN A 504 17.67 4.20 8.95
CA ASN A 504 17.60 2.74 9.13
C ASN A 504 18.57 2.20 10.22
N LEU A 505 19.42 3.06 10.80
CA LEU A 505 20.43 2.77 11.81
C LEU A 505 19.90 2.84 13.26
N LYS A 506 18.93 1.99 13.63
CA LYS A 506 18.63 1.66 15.04
C LYS A 506 18.13 0.22 15.26
N THR A 507 18.62 -0.75 14.50
CA THR A 507 18.41 -2.17 14.83
C THR A 507 19.73 -2.86 15.16
N GLY A 508 20.23 -2.57 16.38
CA GLY A 508 21.14 -3.45 17.11
C GLY A 508 20.36 -4.45 17.95
#